data_AF-A0A150RCG9-F1
#
_entry.id   AF-A0A150RCG9-F1
#
_cell.length_a   1.000
_cell.length_b   1.000
_cell.length_c   1.000
_cell.angle_alpha   90.00
_cell.angle_beta   90.00
_cell.angle_gamma   90.00
#
_symmetry.space_group_name_H-M   'P 1'
#
loop_
_entity.id
_entity.type
_entity.pdbx_description
1 polymer ?
#
loop_
_entity_poly.entity_id
_entity_poly.type
_entity_poly.pdbx_seq_one_letter_code
_entity_poly.pdbx_strand_id
1 'polypeptide(L)' 'MVLENSVFDAVKSPHHDDDGTLVATGNIYRDTSGTKESSGSTYSFFDPSDCYEYSLDPADEVEALLTRCAGPRPELGL' A
#
# COMPACT_ATOMS: atom_id res chain seq x y z
N MET A 1 10.83 2.17 1.89
CA MET A 1 9.36 2.22 1.89
C MET A 1 8.80 0.82 1.78
N VAL A 2 7.64 0.56 2.38
CA VAL A 2 6.92 -0.69 2.23
C VAL A 2 5.51 -0.34 1.71
N LEU A 3 5.09 -1.00 0.62
CA LEU A 3 3.78 -0.84 -0.02
C LEU A 3 3.04 -2.17 0.03
N GLU A 4 2.06 -2.27 0.91
CA GLU A 4 1.32 -3.51 1.19
C GLU A 4 -0.16 -3.33 0.90
N ASN A 5 -0.76 -4.34 0.27
CA ASN A 5 -2.20 -4.47 0.03
C ASN A 5 -2.91 -3.19 -0.45
N SER A 6 -2.23 -2.40 -1.28
CA SER A 6 -2.72 -1.14 -1.82
C SER A 6 -3.32 -1.31 -3.22
N VAL A 7 -4.25 -0.44 -3.60
CA VAL A 7 -4.84 -0.41 -4.94
C VAL A 7 -4.32 0.81 -5.70
N PHE A 8 -3.71 0.58 -6.85
CA PHE A 8 -3.33 1.61 -7.82
C PHE A 8 -4.25 1.51 -9.03
N ASP A 9 -5.04 2.56 -9.30
CA ASP A 9 -6.01 2.60 -10.39
C ASP A 9 -5.72 3.75 -11.35
N ALA A 10 -5.60 3.44 -12.64
CA ALA A 10 -5.31 4.39 -13.72
C ALA A 10 -4.05 5.27 -13.49
N VAL A 11 -3.05 4.76 -12.76
CA VAL A 11 -1.79 5.47 -12.49
C VAL A 11 -0.70 5.05 -13.48
N LYS A 12 0.18 5.98 -13.88
CA LYS A 12 1.41 5.65 -14.62
C LYS A 12 2.60 5.69 -13.68
N SER A 13 3.42 4.63 -13.70
CA SER A 13 4.60 4.48 -12.85
C SER A 13 4.32 4.73 -11.37
N PRO A 14 3.46 3.92 -10.72
CA PRO A 14 2.97 4.18 -9.36
C PRO A 14 4.07 4.24 -8.30
N HIS A 15 5.20 3.59 -8.55
CA HIS A 15 6.34 3.60 -7.65
C HIS A 15 7.63 3.27 -8.40
N HIS A 16 8.74 3.72 -7.82
CA HIS A 16 10.11 3.63 -8.31
C HIS A 16 11.04 3.62 -7.10
N ASP A 17 12.10 2.82 -7.16
CA ASP A 17 13.21 2.90 -6.21
C ASP A 17 14.49 3.37 -6.91
N ASP A 18 15.22 4.26 -6.24
CA ASP A 18 16.51 4.80 -6.72
C ASP A 18 17.58 4.43 -5.69
N ASP A 19 18.11 5.39 -4.92
CA ASP A 19 19.08 5.11 -3.84
C ASP A 19 18.46 4.48 -2.56
N GLY A 20 17.15 4.22 -2.56
CA GLY A 20 16.39 3.72 -1.41
C GLY A 20 15.92 2.29 -1.57
N THR A 21 15.37 1.71 -0.50
CA THR A 21 14.69 0.40 -0.57
C THR A 21 13.18 0.58 -0.66
N LEU A 22 12.52 -0.19 -1.52
CA LEU A 22 11.08 -0.25 -1.68
C LEU A 22 10.65 -1.72 -1.78
N VAL A 23 9.75 -2.16 -0.91
CA VAL A 23 9.14 -3.49 -0.99
C VAL A 23 7.67 -3.32 -1.32
N ALA A 24 7.24 -3.77 -2.49
CA ALA A 24 5.84 -3.75 -2.92
C ALA A 24 5.27 -5.17 -2.97
N THR A 25 4.28 -5.46 -2.12
CA THR A 25 3.68 -6.80 -2.00
C THR A 25 2.15 -6.72 -1.82
N GLY A 26 1.43 -7.72 -2.33
CA GLY A 26 -0.03 -7.81 -2.18
C GLY A 26 -0.86 -6.72 -2.87
N ASN A 27 -0.24 -5.81 -3.62
CA ASN A 27 -0.92 -4.68 -4.27
C ASN A 27 -1.72 -5.09 -5.52
N ILE A 28 -2.83 -4.38 -5.78
CA ILE A 28 -3.62 -4.47 -7.02
C ILE A 28 -3.25 -3.30 -7.93
N TYR A 29 -3.04 -3.58 -9.21
CA TYR A 29 -2.80 -2.57 -10.24
C TYR A 29 -3.88 -2.67 -11.33
N ARG A 30 -4.86 -1.78 -11.29
CA ARG A 30 -5.93 -1.65 -12.29
C ARG A 30 -5.58 -0.53 -13.26
N ASP A 31 -5.70 -0.79 -14.56
CA ASP A 31 -5.44 0.18 -15.65
C ASP A 31 -4.13 0.99 -15.50
N THR A 32 -3.14 0.41 -14.81
CA THR A 32 -1.92 1.09 -14.41
C THR A 32 -0.79 0.77 -15.39
N SER A 33 -0.12 1.79 -15.91
CA SER A 33 0.95 1.65 -16.92
C SER A 33 2.34 2.00 -16.38
N GLY A 34 3.39 1.77 -17.16
CA GLY A 34 4.76 2.12 -16.79
C GLY A 34 5.42 1.17 -15.79
N THR A 35 6.50 1.64 -15.18
CA THR A 35 7.34 0.90 -14.22
C THR A 35 6.64 0.70 -12.88
N LYS A 36 6.92 -0.44 -12.22
CA LYS A 36 6.40 -0.78 -10.89
C LYS A 36 7.55 -1.46 -10.16
N GLU A 37 8.50 -0.68 -9.69
CA GLU A 37 9.76 -1.22 -9.18
C GLU A 37 9.63 -1.67 -7.73
N SER A 38 10.50 -2.59 -7.34
CA SER A 38 10.57 -3.10 -5.98
C SER A 38 11.99 -3.59 -5.81
N SER A 39 12.69 -3.04 -4.83
CA SER A 39 14.08 -3.40 -4.51
C SER A 39 14.20 -4.84 -3.98
N GLY A 40 13.08 -5.51 -3.72
CA GLY A 40 13.03 -6.92 -3.30
C GLY A 40 11.61 -7.44 -3.08
N SER A 41 11.50 -8.70 -2.67
CA SER A 41 10.24 -9.40 -2.37
C SER A 41 10.03 -9.69 -0.87
N THR A 42 10.99 -9.34 -0.02
CA THR A 42 10.93 -9.50 1.43
C THR A 42 11.38 -8.22 2.14
N TYR A 43 10.91 -8.01 3.37
CA TYR A 43 11.36 -6.91 4.22
C TYR A 43 12.84 -7.13 4.58
N SER A 44 13.74 -6.43 3.90
CA SER A 44 15.19 -6.55 4.12
C SER A 44 15.78 -5.40 4.92
N PHE A 45 15.15 -4.23 4.88
CA PHE A 45 15.60 -3.02 5.58
C PHE A 45 14.65 -2.59 6.70
N PHE A 46 13.34 -2.77 6.52
CA PHE A 46 12.32 -2.41 7.50
C PHE A 46 11.14 -3.38 7.39
N ASP A 47 10.89 -4.13 8.48
CA ASP A 47 9.66 -4.90 8.70
C ASP A 47 8.79 -4.12 9.69
N PRO A 48 7.59 -3.65 9.29
CA PRO A 48 6.73 -2.90 10.20
C PRO A 48 6.27 -3.72 11.41
N SER A 49 6.20 -5.05 11.29
CA SER A 49 5.71 -5.97 12.33
C SER A 49 6.65 -6.05 13.53
N ASP A 50 7.93 -5.76 13.32
CA ASP A 50 8.93 -5.69 14.40
C ASP A 50 8.72 -4.48 15.31
N CYS A 51 7.98 -3.47 14.85
CA CYS A 51 7.77 -2.21 15.55
C CYS A 51 6.32 -2.00 16.01
N TYR A 52 5.35 -2.52 15.25
CA TYR A 52 3.93 -2.29 15.48
C TYR A 52 3.12 -3.56 15.23
N GLU A 53 2.11 -3.78 16.07
CA GLU A 53 1.08 -4.79 15.77
C GLU A 53 0.10 -4.20 14.74
N TYR A 54 -0.04 -4.87 13.59
CA TYR A 54 -1.02 -4.53 12.57
C TYR A 54 -1.49 -5.79 11.83
N SER A 55 -2.64 -5.67 11.19
CA SER A 55 -3.19 -6.66 10.28
C SER A 55 -3.59 -5.98 8.99
N LEU A 56 -3.20 -6.55 7.86
CA LEU A 56 -3.58 -6.04 6.55
C LEU A 56 -4.94 -6.59 6.15
N ASP A 57 -5.87 -5.70 5.78
CA ASP A 57 -7.06 -6.10 5.04
C ASP A 57 -6.66 -6.57 3.62
N PRO A 58 -7.42 -7.49 2.99
CA PRO A 58 -7.19 -7.88 1.61
C PRO A 58 -7.27 -6.68 0.65
N ALA A 59 -6.36 -6.60 -0.32
CA ALA A 59 -6.28 -5.46 -1.23
C ALA A 59 -7.57 -5.23 -2.04
N ASP A 60 -8.32 -6.29 -2.34
CA ASP A 60 -9.60 -6.23 -3.06
C ASP A 60 -10.77 -5.76 -2.18
N GLU A 61 -10.61 -5.71 -0.86
CA GLU A 61 -11.58 -5.15 0.07
C GLU A 61 -11.30 -3.67 0.43
N VAL A 62 -10.06 -3.20 0.22
CA VAL A 62 -9.61 -1.86 0.67
C VAL A 62 -10.46 -0.73 0.12
N GLU A 63 -10.84 -0.74 -1.17
CA GLU A 63 -11.66 0.34 -1.75
C GLU A 63 -13.04 0.45 -1.06
N ALA A 64 -13.67 -0.69 -0.73
CA ALA A 64 -14.95 -0.71 -0.03
C ALA A 64 -14.81 -0.24 1.42
N LEU A 65 -13.73 -0.62 2.09
CA LEU A 65 -13.41 -0.17 3.44
C LEU A 65 -13.16 1.34 3.48
N LEU A 66 -12.35 1.88 2.57
CA LEU A 66 -12.06 3.31 2.50
C LEU A 66 -13.32 4.12 2.20
N THR A 67 -14.20 3.64 1.31
CA THR A 67 -15.50 4.28 1.04
C THR A 67 -16.35 4.41 2.31
N ARG A 68 -16.29 3.43 3.21
CA ARG A 68 -17.06 3.41 4.46
C ARG A 68 -16.38 4.14 5.61
N CYS A 69 -15.06 4.09 5.68
CA CYS A 69 -14.30 4.38 6.90
C CYS A 69 -13.35 5.56 6.79
N ALA A 70 -13.02 6.04 5.58
CA ALA A 70 -12.13 7.18 5.40
C ALA A 70 -12.89 8.52 5.47
N GLY A 71 -12.18 9.58 5.82
CA GLY A 71 -12.73 10.93 5.94
C GLY A 71 -13.25 11.29 7.34
N PRO A 72 -13.88 12.47 7.49
CA PRO A 72 -14.41 12.92 8.77
C PRO A 72 -15.51 11.98 9.29
N ARG A 73 -15.35 11.55 10.55
CA ARG A 73 -16.26 10.62 11.21
C ARG A 73 -16.75 11.23 12.52
N PRO A 74 -17.98 11.76 12.57
CA PRO A 74 -18.53 12.39 13.78
C PRO A 74 -18.49 11.50 15.02
N GLU A 75 -18.54 10.18 14.84
CA GLU A 75 -18.43 9.20 15.91
C GLU A 75 -17.01 9.05 16.50
N LEU A 76 -15.98 9.58 15.84
CA LEU A 76 -14.58 9.55 16.29
C LEU A 76 -14.10 10.91 16.86
N GLY A 77 -14.95 11.94 16.83
CA GLY A 77 -14.66 13.29 17.30
C GLY A 77 -15.28 14.36 16.41
N LEU A 78 -15.61 15.51 17.00
CA LEU A 78 -16.13 16.71 16.30
C LEU A 78 -14.99 17.64 15.90
#